data_AF-A0A7C4SEN8-F1
#
_entry.id   AF-A0A7C4SEN8-F1
#
_cell.length_a   1.000
_cell.length_b   1.000
_cell.length_c   1.000
_cell.angle_alpha   90.00
_cell.angle_beta   90.00
_cell.angle_gamma   90.00
#
_symmetry.space_group_name_H-M   'P 1'
#
loop_
_entity.id
_entity.type
_entity.pdbx_description
1 polymer ?
#
loop_
_entity_poly.entity_id
_entity_poly.type
_entity_poly.pdbx_seq_one_letter_code
_entity_poly.pdbx_strand_id
1 'polypeptide(L)'
;MDWFPFLLSAQVATLATGINLVVGIAIGWLLARRSFPGRDLLGAIVTIPLVLPPTVLGYCLLIALGRASPIGQALEALGVPLV
;
A
#
# COMPACT_ATOMS: atom_id res chain seq x y z
N MET A 1 5.62 -22.30 -23.45
CA MET A 1 5.06 -20.98 -23.07
C MET A 1 4.89 -21.00 -21.58
N ASP A 2 5.69 -20.21 -20.87
CA ASP A 2 5.67 -20.18 -19.41
C ASP A 2 4.55 -19.24 -18.95
N TRP A 3 3.45 -19.82 -18.47
CA TRP A 3 2.27 -19.08 -17.98
C TRP A 3 2.44 -18.55 -16.56
N PHE A 4 3.55 -18.87 -15.92
CA PHE A 4 3.88 -18.47 -14.56
C PHE A 4 3.73 -16.97 -14.26
N PRO A 5 4.29 -16.02 -15.04
CA PRO A 5 4.16 -14.60 -14.75
C PRO A 5 2.72 -14.10 -14.84
N PHE A 6 1.91 -14.71 -15.72
CA PHE A 6 0.50 -14.38 -15.84
C PHE A 6 -0.27 -14.80 -14.58
N LEU A 7 -0.08 -16.03 -14.11
CA LEU A 7 -0.74 -16.53 -12.91
C LEU A 7 -0.33 -15.74 -11.66
N LEU A 8 0.96 -15.42 -11.52
CA LEU A 8 1.47 -14.62 -10.41
C LEU A 8 0.85 -13.21 -10.43
N SER A 9 0.80 -12.57 -11.58
CA SER A 9 0.19 -11.23 -11.72
C SER A 9 -1.29 -11.26 -11.38
N ALA A 10 -2.01 -12.28 -11.83
CA ALA A 10 -3.43 -12.46 -11.52
C ALA A 10 -3.65 -12.63 -10.00
N GLN A 11 -2.87 -13.48 -9.34
CA GLN A 11 -2.96 -13.70 -7.90
C GLN A 11 -2.69 -12.41 -7.11
N VAL A 12 -1.62 -11.69 -7.44
CA VAL A 12 -1.27 -10.43 -6.78
C VAL A 12 -2.36 -9.38 -7.02
N ALA A 13 -2.86 -9.25 -8.26
CA ALA A 13 -3.91 -8.30 -8.60
C ALA A 13 -5.21 -8.59 -7.86
N THR A 14 -5.62 -9.85 -7.76
CA THR A 14 -6.84 -10.26 -7.03
C THR A 14 -6.70 -9.95 -5.54
N LEU A 15 -5.57 -10.30 -4.92
CA LEU A 15 -5.34 -10.03 -3.51
C LEU A 15 -5.29 -8.52 -3.23
N ALA A 16 -4.53 -7.76 -4.02
CA ALA A 16 -4.42 -6.32 -3.90
C ALA A 16 -5.79 -5.63 -4.07
N THR A 17 -6.59 -6.08 -5.05
CA THR A 17 -7.95 -5.56 -5.27
C THR A 17 -8.86 -5.88 -4.09
N GLY A 18 -8.81 -7.10 -3.55
CA GLY A 18 -9.59 -7.48 -2.38
C GLY A 18 -9.27 -6.62 -1.15
N ILE A 19 -7.98 -6.39 -0.87
CA ILE A 19 -7.53 -5.51 0.20
C ILE A 19 -8.00 -4.07 -0.06
N ASN A 20 -7.81 -3.57 -1.29
CA ASN A 20 -8.20 -2.21 -1.67
C ASN A 20 -9.71 -1.99 -1.60
N LEU A 21 -10.52 -3.00 -1.92
CA LEU A 21 -11.98 -2.93 -1.76
C LEU A 21 -12.35 -2.71 -0.29
N VAL A 22 -11.82 -3.53 0.61
CA VAL A 22 -12.16 -3.41 2.05
C VAL A 22 -11.66 -2.08 2.62
N VAL A 23 -10.37 -1.78 2.44
CA VAL A 23 -9.73 -0.60 3.03
C VAL A 23 -10.21 0.68 2.35
N GLY A 24 -10.24 0.71 1.02
CA GLY A 24 -10.65 1.86 0.24
C GLY A 24 -12.12 2.23 0.45
N ILE A 25 -13.03 1.25 0.53
CA ILE A 25 -14.44 1.51 0.85
C ILE A 25 -14.57 2.04 2.29
N ALA A 26 -13.86 1.46 3.26
CA ALA A 26 -13.92 1.92 4.64
C ALA A 26 -13.45 3.38 4.79
N ILE A 27 -12.30 3.72 4.18
CA ILE A 27 -11.75 5.08 4.20
C ILE A 27 -12.66 6.05 3.44
N GLY A 28 -13.13 5.67 2.25
CA GLY A 28 -14.05 6.50 1.45
C GLY A 28 -15.37 6.76 2.17
N TRP A 29 -15.94 5.74 2.81
CA TRP A 29 -17.14 5.87 3.62
C TRP A 29 -16.92 6.82 4.82
N LEU A 30 -15.77 6.70 5.50
CA LEU A 30 -15.42 7.56 6.61
C LEU A 30 -15.27 9.03 6.19
N LEU A 31 -14.54 9.30 5.09
CA LEU A 31 -14.35 10.63 4.53
C LEU A 31 -15.66 11.26 4.03
N ALA A 32 -16.57 10.45 3.49
CA ALA A 32 -17.85 10.90 2.97
C ALA A 32 -18.87 11.19 4.08
N ARG A 33 -18.87 10.42 5.18
CA ARG A 33 -19.94 10.47 6.18
C ARG A 33 -19.57 11.09 7.52
N ARG A 34 -18.29 11.22 7.86
CA ARG A 34 -17.85 11.77 9.15
C ARG A 34 -17.02 13.03 8.95
N SER A 35 -17.39 14.09 9.66
CA SER A 35 -16.56 15.27 9.89
C SER A 35 -15.76 15.08 11.18
N PHE A 36 -14.50 14.69 11.03
CA PHE A 36 -13.54 14.56 12.14
C PHE A 36 -12.34 15.49 11.89
N PRO A 37 -11.65 15.95 12.95
CA PRO A 37 -10.58 16.96 12.81
C PRO A 37 -9.42 16.54 11.91
N GLY A 38 -9.19 15.23 11.71
CA GLY A 38 -8.16 14.69 10.81
C GLY A 38 -8.62 14.40 9.38
N ARG A 39 -9.85 14.79 9.00
CA ARG A 39 -10.45 14.45 7.70
C ARG A 39 -9.65 14.96 6.52
N ASP A 40 -9.22 16.22 6.58
CA ASP A 40 -8.48 16.86 5.48
C ASP A 40 -7.08 16.24 5.32
N LEU A 41 -6.43 15.90 6.45
CA LEU A 41 -5.16 15.18 6.44
C LEU A 41 -5.31 13.79 5.80
N LEU A 42 -6.33 13.03 6.18
CA LEU A 42 -6.60 11.72 5.59
C LEU A 42 -6.90 11.83 4.09
N GLY A 43 -7.70 12.83 3.68
CA GLY A 43 -7.99 13.11 2.28
C GLY A 43 -6.73 13.45 1.47
N ALA A 44 -5.83 14.26 2.06
CA ALA A 44 -4.54 14.58 1.45
C ALA A 44 -3.67 13.33 1.28
N ILE A 45 -3.54 12.50 2.32
CA ILE A 45 -2.78 11.23 2.28
C ILE A 45 -3.29 10.30 1.17
N VAL A 46 -4.61 10.17 1.01
CA VAL A 46 -5.21 9.34 -0.04
C VAL A 46 -4.96 9.91 -1.45
N THR A 47 -4.85 11.23 -1.58
CA THR A 47 -4.66 11.91 -2.88
C THR A 47 -3.19 12.03 -3.28
N ILE A 48 -2.27 12.08 -2.31
CA ILE A 48 -0.82 12.20 -2.53
C ILE A 48 -0.28 11.20 -3.58
N PRO A 49 -0.60 9.89 -3.49
CA PRO A 49 -0.10 8.95 -4.48
C PRO A 49 -0.54 9.23 -5.91
N LEU A 50 -1.69 9.88 -6.08
CA LEU A 50 -2.25 10.19 -7.39
C LEU A 50 -1.50 11.35 -8.09
N VAL A 51 -0.90 12.25 -7.30
CA VAL A 51 -0.09 13.38 -7.82
C VAL A 51 1.39 13.03 -7.94
N LEU A 52 1.86 11.99 -7.23
CA LEU A 52 3.24 11.55 -7.29
C LEU A 52 3.50 10.69 -8.54
N PRO A 53 4.67 10.85 -9.19
CA PRO A 53 5.09 9.94 -10.25
C PRO A 53 5.22 8.49 -9.73
N PRO A 54 4.94 7.47 -10.56
CA PRO A 54 5.04 6.07 -10.16
C PRO A 54 6.46 5.68 -9.73
N THR A 55 7.49 6.31 -10.29
CA THR A 55 8.89 6.10 -9.89
C THR A 55 9.15 6.54 -8.45
N VAL A 56 8.60 7.69 -8.03
CA VAL A 56 8.76 8.19 -6.67
C VAL A 56 7.99 7.30 -5.69
N LEU A 57 6.81 6.83 -6.08
CA LEU A 57 6.07 5.84 -5.30
C LEU A 57 6.87 4.55 -5.09
N GLY A 58 7.50 4.04 -6.16
CA GLY A 58 8.39 2.89 -6.06
C GLY A 58 9.54 3.13 -5.07
N TYR A 59 10.18 4.29 -5.13
CA TYR A 59 11.25 4.66 -4.19
C TYR A 59 10.75 4.78 -2.74
N CYS A 60 9.59 5.39 -2.51
CA CYS A 60 8.97 5.46 -1.19
C CYS A 60 8.67 4.07 -0.62
N LEU A 61 8.18 3.14 -1.46
CA LEU A 61 7.97 1.75 -1.05
C LEU A 61 9.29 1.06 -0.71
N LEU A 62 10.36 1.29 -1.48
CA LEU A 62 11.69 0.75 -1.17
C LEU A 62 12.24 1.28 0.15
N ILE A 63 12.06 2.57 0.45
CA ILE A 63 12.45 3.13 1.76
C ILE A 63 11.59 2.54 2.87
N ALA A 64 10.28 2.42 2.66
CA ALA A 64 9.34 1.97 3.68
C ALA A 64 9.40 0.47 3.97
N LEU A 65 9.74 -0.35 2.98
CA LEU A 65 9.87 -1.82 3.09
C LEU A 65 11.33 -2.28 3.10
N GLY A 66 12.30 -1.38 2.96
CA GLY A 66 13.72 -1.71 2.98
C GLY A 66 14.17 -2.20 4.35
N ARG A 67 15.29 -2.94 4.39
CA ARG A 67 15.82 -3.56 5.62
C ARG A 67 16.00 -2.57 6.79
N ALA A 68 16.46 -1.36 6.52
CA ALA A 68 16.67 -0.33 7.53
C ALA A 68 15.38 0.37 8.02
N SER A 69 14.22 0.11 7.40
CA SER A 69 12.95 0.71 7.79
C SER A 69 12.39 0.11 9.09
N PRO A 70 11.51 0.81 9.82
CA PRO A 70 10.86 0.24 11.00
C PRO A 70 10.08 -1.04 10.71
N ILE A 71 9.48 -1.13 9.51
CA ILE A 71 8.79 -2.34 9.03
C ILE A 71 9.82 -3.44 8.75
N GLY A 72 10.91 -3.11 8.06
CA GLY A 72 12.01 -4.04 7.78
C GLY A 72 12.63 -4.63 9.03
N GLN A 73 12.95 -3.79 10.01
CA GLN A 73 13.47 -4.21 11.31
C GLN A 73 12.46 -5.05 12.12
N ALA A 74 11.17 -4.71 12.06
CA ALA A 74 10.12 -5.51 12.70
C ALA A 74 9.95 -6.89 12.05
N LEU A 75 10.09 -7.00 10.73
CA LEU A 75 10.07 -8.29 10.03
C LEU A 75 11.35 -9.10 10.25
N GLU A 76 12.52 -8.46 10.33
CA GLU A 76 13.77 -9.12 10.71
C GLU A 76 13.70 -9.66 12.14
N ALA A 77 13.12 -8.90 13.08
CA ALA A 77 12.86 -9.37 14.44
C ALA A 77 11.89 -10.56 14.48
N LEU A 78 11.03 -10.71 13.46
CA LEU A 78 10.14 -11.86 13.28
C LEU A 78 10.82 -13.05 12.57
N GLY A 79 12.09 -12.94 12.20
CA GLY A 79 12.87 -13.99 11.53
C GLY A 79 12.61 -14.11 10.02
N VAL A 80 11.98 -13.10 9.39
CA VAL A 80 11.75 -13.06 7.94
C VAL A 80 12.80 -12.14 7.30
N PRO A 81 13.85 -12.66 6.64
CA PRO A 81 14.87 -11.82 6.02
C PRO A 81 14.28 -11.11 4.79
N LEU A 82 14.15 -9.79 4.87
CA LEU A 82 13.93 -8.94 3.71
C LEU A 82 15.28 -8.72 3.01
N VAL A 83 15.30 -8.86 1.67
CA VAL A 83 16.50 -8.70 0.83
C VAL A 83 17.08 -7.30 0.93
#